data_AF-A0A1F9XB77-F1
#
_entry.id   AF-A0A1F9XB77-F1
#
_cell.length_a   1.000
_cell.length_b   1.000
_cell.length_c   1.000
_cell.angle_alpha   90.00
_cell.angle_beta   90.00
_cell.angle_gamma   90.00
#
_symmetry.space_group_name_H-M   'P 1'
#
loop_
_entity.id
_entity.type
_entity.pdbx_description
1 polymer ?
#
loop_
_entity_poly.entity_id
_entity_poly.type
_entity_poly.pdbx_seq_one_letter_code
_entity_poly.pdbx_strand_id
1 'polypeptide(L)'
;MDAEDGAIQIYNSFVNIIKRYYPQYESMLPVHDEIENNSDPTPYFGKDNNKRYISDLAKAISGELSFDKLLGNCKIQDDAAALSVIKRIIHEHLLSASLIANDHKPYEEFKKWIALKNPDDVTLISFNYDCLLNDLTRKYPVSFDYAIDFDYIDPVIQYNKNISKNVKRFKLLKPHGSLDWQVCVKCRKLHQKPWVKWDDFNNIKCTLDGCDGLLQSFIFMPHVDYPKENKTFELIDSAVGKSLREAVKLTVIGYSFPPYDNHMIDKIKNMKKLQNIEVVDFERQVDFERQNDRIQQTTRRICDEYNDKMLSGMSIKPKLKVSLNGFEDWIDSKVSQDIA
;
A
#
# COMPACT_ATOMS: atom_id res chain seq x y z
N MET A 1 -24.20 -5.38 -16.96
CA MET A 1 -22.91 -5.75 -17.57
C MET A 1 -21.83 -5.16 -16.69
N ASP A 2 -21.12 -6.01 -15.96
CA ASP A 2 -20.98 -5.83 -14.52
C ASP A 2 -19.53 -5.94 -14.04
N ALA A 3 -19.29 -5.67 -12.75
CA ALA A 3 -17.95 -5.75 -12.15
C ALA A 3 -17.28 -7.14 -12.29
N GLU A 4 -18.06 -8.17 -12.62
CA GLU A 4 -17.60 -9.52 -12.93
C GLU A 4 -16.66 -9.56 -14.14
N ASP A 5 -16.97 -8.88 -15.26
CA ASP A 5 -16.15 -8.95 -16.49
C ASP A 5 -14.70 -8.45 -16.26
N GLY A 6 -14.56 -7.32 -15.55
CA GLY A 6 -13.25 -6.72 -15.27
C GLY A 6 -12.39 -7.59 -14.35
N ALA A 7 -12.95 -8.02 -13.21
CA ALA A 7 -12.24 -8.87 -12.25
C ALA A 7 -11.84 -10.23 -12.85
N ILE A 8 -12.70 -10.81 -13.69
CA ILE A 8 -12.47 -12.11 -14.33
C ILE A 8 -11.41 -12.01 -15.44
N GLN A 9 -11.28 -10.89 -16.15
CA GLN A 9 -10.11 -10.62 -17.02
C GLN A 9 -8.81 -10.59 -16.20
N ILE A 10 -8.77 -9.81 -15.11
CA ILE A 10 -7.59 -9.65 -14.26
C ILE A 10 -7.13 -10.99 -13.68
N TYR A 11 -8.08 -11.86 -13.30
CA TYR A 11 -7.82 -13.17 -12.72
C TYR A 11 -7.46 -14.26 -13.75
N ASN A 12 -8.07 -14.30 -14.94
CA ASN A 12 -7.63 -15.23 -16.00
C ASN A 12 -6.26 -14.84 -16.53
N SER A 13 -6.03 -13.53 -16.69
CA SER A 13 -4.70 -12.91 -16.82
C SER A 13 -3.91 -12.88 -15.49
N PHE A 14 -4.22 -13.77 -14.55
CA PHE A 14 -3.37 -14.12 -13.39
C PHE A 14 -2.90 -15.60 -13.40
N VAL A 15 -3.43 -16.48 -14.26
CA VAL A 15 -3.23 -17.94 -14.15
C VAL A 15 -2.80 -18.63 -15.46
N ASN A 16 -2.54 -17.88 -16.53
CA ASN A 16 -2.12 -18.51 -17.80
C ASN A 16 -0.66 -18.97 -17.81
N ILE A 17 0.18 -18.45 -16.89
CA ILE A 17 1.63 -18.46 -17.08
C ILE A 17 2.34 -18.40 -15.71
N ILE A 18 2.22 -19.30 -14.71
CA ILE A 18 1.47 -20.53 -14.34
C ILE A 18 1.52 -21.79 -15.22
N LYS A 19 1.87 -21.72 -16.50
CA LYS A 19 1.75 -22.89 -17.40
C LYS A 19 2.83 -23.01 -18.50
N ARG A 20 3.84 -22.12 -18.56
CA ARG A 20 4.81 -22.06 -19.67
C ARG A 20 6.28 -21.87 -19.26
N TYR A 21 6.60 -20.85 -18.46
CA TYR A 21 7.91 -20.67 -17.82
C TYR A 21 7.92 -21.30 -16.40
N TYR A 22 6.74 -21.68 -15.87
CA TYR A 22 6.56 -22.91 -15.10
C TYR A 22 6.45 -24.03 -16.12
N PRO A 23 7.50 -24.84 -16.16
CA PRO A 23 7.39 -26.09 -15.40
C PRO A 23 8.13 -26.03 -14.06
N GLN A 24 8.91 -24.96 -13.84
CA GLN A 24 9.71 -24.73 -12.63
C GLN A 24 9.51 -23.35 -11.98
N TYR A 25 9.43 -22.24 -12.72
CA TYR A 25 9.46 -20.91 -12.09
C TYR A 25 8.08 -20.30 -11.79
N GLU A 26 7.18 -20.23 -12.77
CA GLU A 26 5.92 -19.46 -12.62
C GLU A 26 4.82 -20.12 -11.77
N SER A 27 5.04 -20.69 -10.58
CA SER A 27 3.91 -21.19 -9.75
C SER A 27 3.02 -20.05 -9.17
N MET A 28 2.98 -18.90 -9.86
CA MET A 28 3.03 -17.54 -9.34
C MET A 28 2.79 -16.40 -10.39
N LEU A 29 2.46 -16.62 -11.69
CA LEU A 29 2.45 -15.53 -12.72
C LEU A 29 1.42 -15.62 -13.91
N PRO A 30 1.32 -14.57 -14.78
CA PRO A 30 0.54 -14.58 -16.04
C PRO A 30 1.03 -13.78 -17.29
N VAL A 31 0.42 -14.06 -18.46
CA VAL A 31 0.00 -13.12 -19.56
C VAL A 31 -1.19 -13.75 -20.34
N HIS A 32 -1.71 -13.14 -21.41
CA HIS A 32 -3.00 -13.52 -22.04
C HIS A 32 -2.97 -13.99 -23.52
N ASP A 33 -1.87 -13.85 -24.27
CA ASP A 33 -1.80 -14.12 -25.72
C ASP A 33 -0.57 -14.97 -26.15
N GLU A 34 -0.64 -15.47 -27.40
CA GLU A 34 0.34 -16.28 -28.16
C GLU A 34 0.56 -17.76 -27.78
N ILE A 35 0.72 -18.57 -28.83
CA ILE A 35 0.68 -20.05 -28.85
C ILE A 35 2.03 -20.59 -29.39
N GLU A 36 2.35 -21.84 -29.02
CA GLU A 36 3.36 -22.74 -29.62
C GLU A 36 4.86 -22.69 -29.19
N ASN A 37 5.31 -23.87 -28.72
CA ASN A 37 6.64 -24.54 -28.89
C ASN A 37 7.83 -24.40 -27.89
N ASN A 38 8.23 -25.58 -27.35
CA ASN A 38 9.57 -26.13 -27.05
C ASN A 38 10.34 -26.00 -25.68
N SER A 39 10.32 -27.15 -24.95
CA SER A 39 11.43 -27.92 -24.32
C SER A 39 12.22 -27.48 -23.05
N ASP A 40 12.56 -28.49 -22.23
CA ASP A 40 13.12 -28.53 -20.84
C ASP A 40 14.68 -28.63 -20.82
N PRO A 41 15.42 -28.28 -19.72
CA PRO A 41 15.65 -29.22 -18.59
C PRO A 41 15.68 -28.60 -17.15
N THR A 42 15.56 -29.46 -16.13
CA THR A 42 15.54 -29.12 -14.68
C THR A 42 16.89 -29.27 -13.95
N PRO A 43 17.04 -28.71 -12.73
CA PRO A 43 17.23 -29.60 -11.56
C PRO A 43 16.66 -29.12 -10.18
N TYR A 44 16.19 -30.10 -9.38
CA TYR A 44 16.13 -30.18 -7.89
C TYR A 44 15.66 -29.00 -7.00
N PHE A 45 14.62 -29.22 -6.16
CA PHE A 45 14.71 -29.39 -4.68
C PHE A 45 13.31 -29.51 -4.00
N GLY A 46 13.29 -30.07 -2.77
CA GLY A 46 12.26 -29.93 -1.70
C GLY A 46 10.74 -29.95 -2.02
N LYS A 47 10.00 -30.95 -1.51
CA LYS A 47 8.52 -30.96 -1.47
C LYS A 47 7.99 -31.11 -0.04
N ASP A 48 7.09 -30.21 0.37
CA ASP A 48 5.77 -30.53 0.96
C ASP A 48 5.01 -29.28 1.48
N ASN A 49 5.73 -28.25 1.95
CA ASN A 49 5.12 -27.03 2.51
C ASN A 49 4.26 -26.22 1.51
N ASN A 50 4.54 -26.32 0.21
CA ASN A 50 4.07 -25.37 -0.81
C ASN A 50 2.55 -25.44 -1.10
N LYS A 51 1.87 -26.56 -0.79
CA LYS A 51 0.44 -26.73 -1.10
C LYS A 51 -0.47 -25.79 -0.28
N ARG A 52 -0.16 -25.60 1.00
CA ARG A 52 -0.92 -24.69 1.88
C ARG A 52 -0.71 -23.23 1.46
N TYR A 53 0.54 -22.88 1.20
CA TYR A 53 0.96 -21.56 0.73
C TYR A 53 0.22 -21.10 -0.55
N ILE A 54 0.14 -21.96 -1.58
CA ILE A 54 -0.55 -21.60 -2.84
C ILE A 54 -2.09 -21.49 -2.65
N SER A 55 -2.69 -22.28 -1.77
CA SER A 55 -4.11 -22.09 -1.39
C SER A 55 -4.33 -20.73 -0.73
N ASP A 56 -3.37 -20.23 0.04
CA ASP A 56 -3.44 -18.92 0.68
C ASP A 56 -3.11 -17.77 -0.29
N LEU A 57 -2.31 -18.02 -1.34
CA LEU A 57 -2.06 -17.06 -2.44
C LEU A 57 -3.32 -16.82 -3.27
N ALA A 58 -4.00 -17.90 -3.69
CA ALA A 58 -5.24 -17.79 -4.45
C ALA A 58 -6.31 -16.99 -3.68
N LYS A 59 -6.46 -17.25 -2.38
CA LYS A 59 -7.36 -16.48 -1.50
C LYS A 59 -6.94 -15.03 -1.31
N ALA A 60 -5.64 -14.73 -1.30
CA ALA A 60 -5.15 -13.35 -1.19
C ALA A 60 -5.52 -12.52 -2.42
N ILE A 61 -5.56 -13.16 -3.60
CA ILE A 61 -5.95 -12.55 -4.87
C ILE A 61 -7.48 -12.44 -5.00
N SER A 62 -8.25 -13.42 -4.49
CA SER A 62 -9.73 -13.35 -4.46
C SER A 62 -10.30 -12.48 -3.33
N GLY A 63 -9.47 -12.00 -2.41
CA GLY A 63 -9.89 -11.23 -1.23
C GLY A 63 -10.56 -12.07 -0.12
N GLU A 64 -10.49 -13.40 -0.19
CA GLU A 64 -10.84 -14.33 0.90
C GLU A 64 -9.77 -14.37 2.01
N LEU A 65 -8.55 -13.99 1.65
CA LEU A 65 -7.42 -13.76 2.54
C LEU A 65 -6.84 -12.37 2.23
N SER A 66 -6.02 -11.82 3.13
CA SER A 66 -5.15 -10.71 2.79
C SER A 66 -3.76 -11.22 2.39
N PHE A 67 -3.06 -10.49 1.52
CA PHE A 67 -1.64 -10.72 1.21
C PHE A 67 -0.78 -10.79 2.48
N ASP A 68 -1.21 -10.11 3.55
CA ASP A 68 -0.63 -10.14 4.89
C ASP A 68 -0.51 -11.56 5.47
N LYS A 69 -1.59 -12.36 5.40
CA LYS A 69 -1.61 -13.72 5.95
C LYS A 69 -0.90 -14.71 5.04
N LEU A 70 -0.94 -14.47 3.73
CA LEU A 70 -0.11 -15.17 2.75
C LEU A 70 1.37 -15.05 3.12
N LEU A 71 1.87 -13.81 3.22
CA LEU A 71 3.24 -13.51 3.57
C LEU A 71 3.59 -13.98 5.00
N GLY A 72 2.63 -13.96 5.94
CA GLY A 72 2.77 -14.50 7.28
C GLY A 72 2.94 -16.02 7.36
N ASN A 73 2.38 -16.76 6.41
CA ASN A 73 2.52 -18.22 6.32
C ASN A 73 3.85 -18.66 5.64
N CYS A 74 4.68 -17.70 5.21
CA CYS A 74 5.91 -17.95 4.47
C CYS A 74 7.14 -18.17 5.36
N LYS A 75 7.69 -19.39 5.36
CA LYS A 75 9.13 -19.61 5.65
C LYS A 75 9.97 -19.40 4.39
N ILE A 76 9.78 -18.27 3.71
CA ILE A 76 10.41 -17.94 2.40
C ILE A 76 11.61 -16.99 2.56
N GLN A 77 11.95 -16.59 3.79
CA GLN A 77 13.11 -15.70 4.04
C GLN A 77 14.44 -16.24 3.50
N ASP A 78 14.58 -17.58 3.40
CA ASP A 78 15.76 -18.25 2.86
C ASP A 78 15.72 -18.49 1.33
N ASP A 79 14.58 -18.25 0.66
CA ASP A 79 14.41 -18.43 -0.80
C ASP A 79 14.27 -17.08 -1.51
N ALA A 80 15.41 -16.55 -1.94
CA ALA A 80 15.50 -15.30 -2.68
C ALA A 80 14.82 -15.35 -4.06
N ALA A 81 14.67 -16.53 -4.67
CA ALA A 81 14.00 -16.67 -5.97
C ALA A 81 12.48 -16.54 -5.79
N ALA A 82 11.88 -17.34 -4.90
CA ALA A 82 10.46 -17.23 -4.57
C ALA A 82 10.11 -15.81 -4.08
N LEU A 83 10.96 -15.20 -3.24
CA LEU A 83 10.73 -13.83 -2.78
C LEU A 83 10.70 -12.80 -3.93
N SER A 84 11.55 -12.96 -4.95
CA SER A 84 11.55 -12.12 -6.15
C SER A 84 10.22 -12.21 -6.91
N VAL A 85 9.64 -13.42 -7.02
CA VAL A 85 8.35 -13.59 -7.70
C VAL A 85 7.18 -13.01 -6.88
N ILE A 86 7.20 -13.12 -5.55
CA ILE A 86 6.15 -12.50 -4.72
C ILE A 86 6.21 -10.97 -4.81
N LYS A 87 7.42 -10.38 -4.87
CA LYS A 87 7.58 -8.94 -5.14
C LYS A 87 6.97 -8.55 -6.49
N ARG A 88 7.22 -9.35 -7.55
CA ARG A 88 6.61 -9.16 -8.87
C ARG A 88 5.08 -9.24 -8.82
N ILE A 89 4.51 -10.28 -8.20
CA ILE A 89 3.06 -10.45 -8.05
C ILE A 89 2.44 -9.22 -7.40
N ILE A 90 2.99 -8.81 -6.24
CA ILE A 90 2.45 -7.70 -5.47
C ILE A 90 2.58 -6.40 -6.29
N HIS A 91 3.73 -6.17 -6.93
CA HIS A 91 3.95 -5.03 -7.81
C HIS A 91 2.92 -4.94 -8.95
N GLU A 92 2.73 -6.00 -9.74
CA GLU A 92 1.80 -5.99 -10.86
C GLU A 92 0.33 -5.91 -10.41
N HIS A 93 -0.03 -6.51 -9.27
CA HIS A 93 -1.36 -6.37 -8.67
C HIS A 93 -1.65 -4.92 -8.23
N LEU A 94 -0.70 -4.28 -7.55
CA LEU A 94 -0.80 -2.88 -7.12
C LEU A 94 -0.81 -1.89 -8.29
N LEU A 95 0.04 -2.13 -9.29
CA LEU A 95 0.08 -1.37 -10.54
C LEU A 95 -1.26 -1.49 -11.28
N SER A 96 -1.80 -2.71 -11.38
CA SER A 96 -3.12 -2.96 -11.96
C SER A 96 -4.21 -2.21 -11.17
N ALA A 97 -4.29 -2.40 -9.84
CA ALA A 97 -5.30 -1.74 -9.00
C ALA A 97 -5.24 -0.20 -9.09
N SER A 98 -4.04 0.37 -9.23
CA SER A 98 -3.83 1.82 -9.43
C SER A 98 -4.38 2.31 -10.78
N LEU A 99 -4.30 1.47 -11.84
CA LEU A 99 -4.79 1.78 -13.18
C LEU A 99 -6.28 1.44 -13.40
N ILE A 100 -6.82 0.47 -12.66
CA ILE A 100 -8.21 0.00 -12.76
C ILE A 100 -9.19 0.93 -12.03
N ALA A 101 -8.70 1.77 -11.11
CA ALA A 101 -9.47 2.73 -10.31
C ALA A 101 -10.03 3.91 -11.14
N ASN A 102 -10.77 3.62 -12.23
CA ASN A 102 -11.33 4.59 -13.17
C ASN A 102 -12.17 5.68 -12.50
N ASP A 103 -12.77 5.41 -11.34
CA ASP A 103 -13.30 6.47 -10.48
C ASP A 103 -12.27 6.92 -9.44
N HIS A 104 -11.65 8.05 -9.75
CA HIS A 104 -10.72 8.75 -8.88
C HIS A 104 -11.42 9.77 -7.95
N LYS A 105 -12.76 9.94 -8.02
CA LYS A 105 -13.54 10.93 -7.25
C LYS A 105 -13.23 10.93 -5.75
N PRO A 106 -13.14 9.81 -5.02
CA PRO A 106 -12.87 9.84 -3.58
C PRO A 106 -11.49 10.45 -3.26
N TYR A 107 -10.49 10.22 -4.12
CA TYR A 107 -9.16 10.82 -3.99
C TYR A 107 -9.12 12.29 -4.47
N GLU A 108 -9.90 12.68 -5.48
CA GLU A 108 -10.04 14.09 -5.88
C GLU A 108 -10.72 14.92 -4.78
N GLU A 109 -11.82 14.42 -4.21
CA GLU A 109 -12.53 15.06 -3.10
C GLU A 109 -11.67 15.06 -1.82
N PHE A 110 -10.82 14.05 -1.62
CA PHE A 110 -9.80 14.09 -0.57
C PHE A 110 -8.72 15.16 -0.82
N LYS A 111 -8.24 15.33 -2.06
CA LYS A 111 -7.31 16.41 -2.42
C LYS A 111 -7.93 17.80 -2.28
N LYS A 112 -9.21 17.94 -2.63
CA LYS A 112 -10.03 19.15 -2.42
C LYS A 112 -10.16 19.47 -0.93
N TRP A 113 -10.51 18.48 -0.11
CA TRP A 113 -10.64 18.61 1.34
C TRP A 113 -9.32 18.97 2.02
N ILE A 114 -8.22 18.26 1.72
CA ILE A 114 -6.92 18.55 2.32
C ILE A 114 -6.39 19.93 1.88
N ALA A 115 -6.70 20.39 0.66
CA ALA A 115 -6.35 21.74 0.22
C ALA A 115 -6.98 22.87 1.07
N LEU A 116 -8.08 22.61 1.77
CA LEU A 116 -8.67 23.56 2.73
C LEU A 116 -7.86 23.65 4.03
N LYS A 117 -7.16 22.57 4.42
CA LYS A 117 -6.44 22.46 5.70
C LYS A 117 -5.07 23.14 5.69
N ASN A 118 -4.46 23.24 6.86
CA ASN A 118 -3.10 23.74 7.05
C ASN A 118 -2.09 22.57 7.07
N PRO A 119 -0.97 22.63 6.31
CA PRO A 119 0.03 21.56 6.29
C PRO A 119 0.63 21.13 7.63
N ASP A 120 0.75 22.05 8.58
CA ASP A 120 1.29 21.72 9.91
C ASP A 120 0.30 20.95 10.79
N ASP A 121 -1.01 21.10 10.54
CA ASP A 121 -2.07 20.45 11.33
C ASP A 121 -2.39 19.01 10.86
N VAL A 122 -1.93 18.60 9.67
CA VAL A 122 -2.26 17.28 9.10
C VAL A 122 -1.03 16.57 8.53
N THR A 123 -0.75 15.37 9.06
CA THR A 123 0.15 14.40 8.45
C THR A 123 -0.67 13.23 7.93
N LEU A 124 -0.45 12.84 6.68
CA LEU A 124 -0.95 11.60 6.11
C LEU A 124 0.07 10.49 6.37
N ILE A 125 -0.41 9.30 6.72
CA ILE A 125 0.39 8.07 6.75
C ILE A 125 -0.35 7.08 5.85
N SER A 126 0.30 6.61 4.79
CA SER A 126 -0.29 5.66 3.84
C SER A 126 0.53 4.38 3.81
N PHE A 127 -0.14 3.26 4.05
CA PHE A 127 0.42 1.92 3.85
C PHE A 127 0.24 1.43 2.41
N ASN A 128 -0.45 2.21 1.55
CA ASN A 128 -0.58 1.90 0.15
C ASN A 128 0.71 2.22 -0.60
N TYR A 129 1.10 1.32 -1.49
CA TYR A 129 2.19 1.51 -2.44
C TYR A 129 1.79 2.39 -3.63
N ASP A 130 0.49 2.57 -3.89
CA ASP A 130 -0.04 3.32 -5.04
C ASP A 130 0.40 4.79 -5.09
N CYS A 131 0.32 5.40 -6.26
CA CYS A 131 0.70 6.80 -6.50
C CYS A 131 -0.50 7.75 -6.65
N LEU A 132 -1.74 7.31 -6.39
CA LEU A 132 -2.96 8.08 -6.65
C LEU A 132 -2.99 9.43 -5.92
N LEU A 133 -2.50 9.46 -4.67
CA LEU A 133 -2.35 10.72 -3.93
C LEU A 133 -1.37 11.71 -4.60
N ASN A 134 -0.46 11.28 -5.46
CA ASN A 134 0.37 12.16 -6.28
C ASN A 134 -0.31 12.50 -7.61
N ASP A 135 -0.66 11.47 -8.39
CA ASP A 135 -0.95 11.62 -9.83
C ASP A 135 -2.25 12.36 -10.14
N LEU A 136 -3.23 12.28 -9.22
CA LEU A 136 -4.59 12.73 -9.47
C LEU A 136 -4.73 14.26 -9.54
N THR A 137 -4.65 14.73 -10.78
CA THR A 137 -4.94 16.05 -11.35
C THR A 137 -4.25 17.27 -10.72
N ARG A 138 -3.79 18.15 -11.62
CA ARG A 138 -3.15 19.45 -11.31
C ARG A 138 -4.17 20.51 -10.82
N LYS A 139 -5.29 20.07 -10.25
CA LYS A 139 -6.53 20.82 -9.99
C LYS A 139 -6.51 21.55 -8.64
N TYR A 140 -5.76 21.04 -7.67
CA TYR A 140 -5.64 21.59 -6.32
C TYR A 140 -4.18 21.93 -5.99
N PRO A 141 -3.89 23.03 -5.27
CA PRO A 141 -2.54 23.46 -4.94
C PRO A 141 -1.97 22.67 -3.75
N VAL A 142 -1.83 21.36 -3.92
CA VAL A 142 -1.37 20.40 -2.91
C VAL A 142 -0.17 19.62 -3.44
N SER A 143 0.87 19.49 -2.63
CA SER A 143 1.97 18.54 -2.86
C SER A 143 2.32 17.80 -1.58
N PHE A 144 3.17 16.78 -1.73
CA PHE A 144 3.47 15.84 -0.66
C PHE A 144 4.95 15.79 -0.34
N ASP A 145 5.24 15.79 0.96
CA ASP A 145 6.55 15.59 1.55
C ASP A 145 6.66 14.18 2.13
N TYR A 146 7.62 13.42 1.65
CA TYR A 146 7.84 12.04 2.08
C TYR A 146 8.77 11.94 3.31
N ALA A 147 9.27 13.07 3.82
CA ALA A 147 10.27 13.17 4.89
C ALA A 147 11.60 12.43 4.59
N ILE A 148 11.88 12.23 3.30
CA ILE A 148 13.12 11.63 2.76
C ILE A 148 13.54 12.42 1.52
N ASP A 149 14.85 12.55 1.33
CA ASP A 149 15.43 13.11 0.11
C ASP A 149 15.66 12.01 -0.94
N PHE A 150 15.50 12.38 -2.22
CA PHE A 150 15.80 11.52 -3.35
C PHE A 150 17.02 12.09 -4.06
N ASP A 151 18.02 11.24 -4.31
CA ASP A 151 19.23 11.61 -5.02
C ASP A 151 18.97 11.87 -6.52
N TYR A 152 17.89 11.30 -7.05
CA TYR A 152 17.35 11.57 -8.38
C TYR A 152 15.82 11.66 -8.33
N ILE A 153 15.24 12.68 -8.97
CA ILE A 153 13.80 12.76 -9.24
C ILE A 153 13.63 12.91 -10.74
N ASP A 154 12.82 12.04 -11.35
CA ASP A 154 12.55 12.07 -12.78
C ASP A 154 11.96 13.42 -13.24
N PRO A 155 12.38 13.98 -14.39
CA PRO A 155 11.90 15.25 -14.91
C PRO A 155 10.37 15.40 -14.99
N VAL A 156 9.61 14.33 -15.24
CA VAL A 156 8.13 14.39 -15.29
C VAL A 156 7.55 14.60 -13.90
N ILE A 157 8.07 13.88 -12.90
CA ILE A 157 7.67 14.03 -11.49
C ILE A 157 8.14 15.39 -10.95
N GLN A 158 9.39 15.76 -11.24
CA GLN A 158 9.98 17.03 -10.83
C GLN A 158 9.26 18.22 -11.47
N TYR A 159 8.80 18.11 -12.72
CA TYR A 159 7.92 19.11 -13.33
C TYR A 159 6.62 19.21 -12.55
N ASN A 160 5.89 18.09 -12.35
CA ASN A 160 4.62 18.08 -11.62
C ASN A 160 4.73 18.66 -10.20
N LYS A 161 5.85 18.46 -9.50
CA LYS A 161 6.13 19.03 -8.16
C LYS A 161 6.28 20.56 -8.14
N ASN A 162 6.68 21.20 -9.24
CA ASN A 162 7.11 22.62 -9.26
C ASN A 162 6.10 23.59 -9.93
N ILE A 163 4.92 23.13 -10.35
CA ILE A 163 3.99 23.90 -11.22
C ILE A 163 3.37 25.15 -10.56
N SER A 164 3.29 25.26 -9.23
CA SER A 164 2.62 26.40 -8.57
C SER A 164 3.37 26.95 -7.36
N LYS A 165 3.32 28.28 -7.21
CA LYS A 165 3.97 29.04 -6.13
C LYS A 165 3.17 29.06 -4.81
N ASN A 166 1.90 28.66 -4.85
CA ASN A 166 0.97 28.70 -3.72
C ASN A 166 0.64 27.30 -3.18
N VAL A 167 1.54 26.33 -3.38
CA VAL A 167 1.28 24.92 -3.06
C VAL A 167 1.46 24.64 -1.57
N LYS A 168 0.41 24.09 -0.96
CA LYS A 168 0.44 23.53 0.39
C LYS A 168 1.13 22.16 0.36
N ARG A 169 2.33 22.05 0.94
CA ARG A 169 3.14 20.81 1.01
C ARG A 169 2.84 20.05 2.30
N PHE A 170 1.94 19.07 2.24
CA PHE A 170 1.57 18.21 3.37
C PHE A 170 2.56 17.06 3.55
N LYS A 171 2.72 16.53 4.76
CA LYS A 171 3.46 15.28 4.97
C LYS A 171 2.62 14.09 4.49
N LEU A 172 3.20 13.23 3.66
CA LEU A 172 2.67 11.93 3.27
C LEU A 172 3.74 10.89 3.57
N LEU A 173 3.64 10.23 4.71
CA LEU A 173 4.62 9.24 5.13
C LEU A 173 4.18 7.87 4.60
N LYS A 174 5.08 7.16 3.92
CA LYS A 174 4.82 5.81 3.39
C LYS A 174 5.74 4.77 4.04
N PRO A 175 5.34 4.16 5.17
CA PRO A 175 6.18 3.20 5.90
C PRO A 175 6.59 2.00 5.06
N HIS A 176 5.72 1.59 4.13
CA HIS A 176 5.95 0.45 3.24
C HIS A 176 6.60 0.82 1.89
N GLY A 177 6.91 2.10 1.65
CA GLY A 177 7.47 2.57 0.36
C GLY A 177 6.39 2.83 -0.71
N SER A 178 6.79 2.83 -1.99
CA SER A 178 5.92 3.30 -3.09
C SER A 178 6.31 2.71 -4.45
N LEU A 179 5.35 2.59 -5.38
CA LEU A 179 5.57 2.14 -6.76
C LEU A 179 6.53 3.07 -7.54
N ASP A 180 6.52 4.37 -7.23
CA ASP A 180 7.40 5.38 -7.84
C ASP A 180 8.80 5.48 -7.20
N TRP A 181 9.13 4.63 -6.21
CA TRP A 181 10.41 4.69 -5.49
C TRP A 181 11.34 3.54 -5.87
N GLN A 182 12.60 3.87 -6.10
CA GLN A 182 13.64 2.96 -6.57
C GLN A 182 14.95 3.15 -5.78
N VAL A 183 15.70 2.08 -5.54
CA VAL A 183 17.05 2.14 -4.96
C VAL A 183 18.07 1.47 -5.88
N CYS A 184 19.23 2.10 -6.07
CA CYS A 184 20.33 1.46 -6.80
C CYS A 184 20.99 0.36 -5.96
N VAL A 185 21.16 -0.84 -6.53
CA VAL A 185 21.82 -1.96 -5.84
C VAL A 185 23.30 -1.66 -5.53
N LYS A 186 23.98 -0.89 -6.39
CA LYS A 186 25.42 -0.59 -6.30
C LYS A 186 25.73 0.58 -5.37
N CYS A 187 25.14 1.76 -5.60
CA CYS A 187 25.43 2.96 -4.80
C CYS A 187 24.43 3.23 -3.67
N ARG A 188 23.38 2.41 -3.52
CA ARG A 188 22.32 2.53 -2.48
C ARG A 188 21.53 3.86 -2.51
N LYS A 189 21.66 4.63 -3.59
CA LYS A 189 21.02 5.93 -3.80
C LYS A 189 19.55 5.81 -4.20
N LEU A 190 18.71 6.69 -3.65
CA LEU A 190 17.25 6.66 -3.82
C LEU A 190 16.83 7.50 -5.04
N HIS A 191 15.97 6.92 -5.87
CA HIS A 191 15.45 7.51 -7.09
C HIS A 191 13.92 7.57 -7.01
N GLN A 192 13.31 8.68 -7.41
CA GLN A 192 11.88 8.76 -7.68
C GLN A 192 11.68 8.76 -9.20
N LYS A 193 10.95 7.78 -9.74
CA LYS A 193 10.65 7.65 -11.17
C LYS A 193 9.19 7.23 -11.36
N PRO A 194 8.55 7.54 -12.50
CA PRO A 194 7.25 6.96 -12.84
C PRO A 194 7.30 5.44 -12.69
N TRP A 195 6.20 4.83 -12.26
CA TRP A 195 6.10 3.37 -12.22
C TRP A 195 6.22 2.82 -13.64
N VAL A 196 6.88 1.68 -13.76
CA VAL A 196 7.11 0.93 -15.01
C VAL A 196 6.66 -0.52 -14.76
N LYS A 197 6.61 -1.38 -15.77
CA LYS A 197 6.27 -2.80 -15.54
C LYS A 197 7.45 -3.50 -14.84
N TRP A 198 7.19 -4.58 -14.11
CA TRP A 198 8.25 -5.29 -13.40
C TRP A 198 9.41 -5.78 -14.31
N ASP A 199 9.15 -6.12 -15.57
CA ASP A 199 10.20 -6.50 -16.52
C ASP A 199 11.13 -5.34 -16.90
N ASP A 200 10.63 -4.09 -16.84
CA ASP A 200 11.43 -2.89 -17.05
C ASP A 200 12.36 -2.64 -15.84
N PHE A 201 11.86 -2.84 -14.61
CA PHE A 201 12.62 -2.60 -13.36
C PHE A 201 13.99 -3.29 -13.36
N ASN A 202 14.06 -4.56 -13.78
CA ASN A 202 15.30 -5.34 -13.78
C ASN A 202 16.38 -4.81 -14.74
N ASN A 203 16.03 -3.92 -15.67
CA ASN A 203 16.93 -3.37 -16.69
C ASN A 203 17.22 -1.87 -16.53
N ILE A 204 16.49 -1.17 -15.66
CA ILE A 204 16.73 0.27 -15.42
C ILE A 204 18.05 0.46 -14.66
N LYS A 205 18.98 1.16 -15.29
CA LYS A 205 20.22 1.62 -14.64
C LYS A 205 19.97 2.85 -13.76
N CYS A 206 20.85 3.01 -12.77
CA CYS A 206 21.02 4.24 -12.02
C CYS A 206 21.19 5.43 -12.97
N THR A 207 20.68 6.60 -12.59
CA THR A 207 20.73 7.82 -13.40
C THR A 207 21.66 8.88 -12.80
N LEU A 208 22.48 8.46 -11.83
CA LEU A 208 23.58 9.25 -11.28
C LEU A 208 24.88 8.94 -12.02
N ASP A 209 25.62 9.98 -12.39
CA ASP A 209 26.86 9.87 -13.16
C ASP A 209 27.87 8.91 -12.49
N GLY A 210 28.53 8.11 -13.33
CA GLY A 210 29.50 7.10 -12.89
C GLY A 210 28.89 5.84 -12.24
N CYS A 211 27.56 5.75 -12.10
CA CYS A 211 26.90 4.54 -11.60
C CYS A 211 26.17 3.76 -12.71
N ASP A 212 26.67 2.56 -13.00
CA ASP A 212 26.12 1.55 -13.91
C ASP A 212 25.13 0.58 -13.23
N GLY A 213 24.99 0.64 -11.91
CA GLY A 213 24.22 -0.32 -11.12
C GLY A 213 22.72 -0.27 -11.38
N LEU A 214 22.07 -1.42 -11.39
CA LEU A 214 20.62 -1.54 -11.57
C LEU A 214 19.83 -0.88 -10.43
N LEU A 215 18.63 -0.39 -10.76
CA LEU A 215 17.62 0.02 -9.79
C LEU A 215 16.71 -1.16 -9.43
N GLN A 216 16.19 -1.16 -8.21
CA GLN A 216 15.17 -2.09 -7.73
C GLN A 216 14.05 -1.33 -7.05
N SER A 217 12.82 -1.87 -7.10
CA SER A 217 11.66 -1.28 -6.43
C SER A 217 11.89 -1.16 -4.93
N PHE A 218 11.63 0.04 -4.39
CA PHE A 218 11.80 0.36 -2.97
C PHE A 218 10.49 0.15 -2.20
N ILE A 219 10.09 -1.11 -2.13
CA ILE A 219 8.86 -1.60 -1.50
C ILE A 219 9.23 -2.46 -0.29
N PHE A 220 8.94 -1.96 0.92
CA PHE A 220 9.11 -2.71 2.17
C PHE A 220 7.94 -3.68 2.35
N MET A 221 8.06 -4.85 1.74
CA MET A 221 7.24 -6.01 2.11
C MET A 221 7.40 -6.29 3.62
N PRO A 222 6.32 -6.27 4.44
CA PRO A 222 6.45 -6.30 5.90
C PRO A 222 6.90 -7.63 6.53
N HIS A 223 7.21 -8.63 5.73
CA HIS A 223 7.73 -9.95 6.15
C HIS A 223 9.17 -10.22 5.69
N VAL A 224 9.77 -9.26 5.00
CA VAL A 224 11.17 -9.33 4.55
C VAL A 224 12.03 -8.60 5.57
N ASP A 225 13.00 -9.30 6.14
CA ASP A 225 14.11 -8.69 6.88
C ASP A 225 14.96 -7.85 5.92
N TYR A 226 14.51 -6.62 5.67
CA TYR A 226 15.32 -5.62 4.97
C TYR A 226 16.55 -5.25 5.83
N PRO A 227 17.69 -4.89 5.20
CA PRO A 227 18.88 -4.52 5.95
C PRO A 227 18.57 -3.41 6.95
N LYS A 228 18.84 -3.67 8.23
CA LYS A 228 18.52 -2.79 9.38
C LYS A 228 19.26 -1.45 9.32
N GLU A 229 20.23 -1.33 8.42
CA GLU A 229 21.03 -0.14 8.09
C GLU A 229 20.38 0.77 7.03
N ASN A 230 19.14 0.48 6.61
CA ASN A 230 18.44 1.27 5.60
C ASN A 230 17.93 2.60 6.17
N LYS A 231 18.81 3.60 6.19
CA LYS A 231 18.54 4.98 6.68
C LYS A 231 17.25 5.61 6.16
N THR A 232 16.81 5.27 4.96
CA THR A 232 15.55 5.79 4.39
C THR A 232 14.35 5.24 5.15
N PHE A 233 14.39 3.98 5.62
CA PHE A 233 13.38 3.43 6.54
C PHE A 233 13.41 4.17 7.89
N GLU A 234 14.61 4.35 8.47
CA GLU A 234 14.79 5.03 9.77
C GLU A 234 14.22 6.46 9.76
N LEU A 235 14.42 7.20 8.66
CA LEU A 235 13.86 8.54 8.47
C LEU A 235 12.33 8.53 8.44
N ILE A 236 11.72 7.62 7.67
CA ILE A 236 10.25 7.50 7.60
C ILE A 236 9.67 7.08 8.95
N ASP A 237 10.23 6.05 9.59
CA ASP A 237 9.79 5.53 10.88
C ASP A 237 9.90 6.58 12.00
N SER A 238 10.98 7.38 11.97
CA SER A 238 11.20 8.52 12.88
C SER A 238 10.19 9.65 12.62
N ALA A 239 9.91 10.00 11.36
CA ALA A 239 8.90 10.99 10.98
C ALA A 239 7.48 10.57 11.38
N VAL A 240 7.14 9.29 11.19
CA VAL A 240 5.87 8.68 11.63
C VAL A 240 5.78 8.74 13.16
N GLY A 241 6.82 8.28 13.85
CA GLY A 241 6.90 8.32 15.31
C GLY A 241 6.79 9.74 15.87
N LYS A 242 7.35 10.75 15.19
CA LYS A 242 7.18 12.16 15.55
C LYS A 242 5.73 12.61 15.41
N SER A 243 5.15 12.41 14.23
CA SER A 243 3.80 12.88 13.91
C SER A 243 2.75 12.23 14.82
N LEU A 244 2.89 10.94 15.13
CA LEU A 244 2.02 10.23 16.09
C LEU A 244 2.17 10.79 17.53
N ARG A 245 3.39 11.09 17.99
CA ARG A 245 3.59 11.72 19.32
C ARG A 245 3.00 13.13 19.44
N GLU A 246 2.83 13.82 18.32
CA GLU A 246 2.35 15.20 18.26
C GLU A 246 0.82 15.30 18.11
N ALA A 247 0.18 14.31 17.47
CA ALA A 247 -1.24 14.31 17.14
C ALA A 247 -2.21 14.15 18.33
N VAL A 248 -3.32 14.90 18.28
CA VAL A 248 -4.45 14.83 19.24
C VAL A 248 -5.65 14.05 18.72
N LYS A 249 -5.71 13.82 17.40
CA LYS A 249 -6.70 12.98 16.72
C LYS A 249 -5.97 12.03 15.77
N LEU A 250 -6.44 10.78 15.70
CA LEU A 250 -6.11 9.83 14.65
C LEU A 250 -7.37 9.56 13.81
N THR A 251 -7.23 9.53 12.49
CA THR A 251 -8.24 8.96 11.59
C THR A 251 -7.61 7.75 10.92
N VAL A 252 -8.28 6.60 10.95
CA VAL A 252 -7.89 5.41 10.19
C VAL A 252 -8.92 5.22 9.09
N ILE A 253 -8.47 4.95 7.86
CA ILE A 253 -9.33 4.76 6.69
C ILE A 253 -8.94 3.44 6.01
N GLY A 254 -9.88 2.50 5.90
CA GLY A 254 -9.76 1.27 5.10
C GLY A 254 -8.61 0.33 5.49
N TYR A 255 -8.10 0.39 6.73
CA TYR A 255 -6.87 -0.27 7.12
C TYR A 255 -6.99 -0.99 8.48
N SER A 256 -6.52 -2.24 8.51
CA SER A 256 -6.86 -3.26 9.51
C SER A 256 -5.79 -3.51 10.59
N PHE A 257 -4.62 -2.87 10.48
CA PHE A 257 -3.43 -3.12 11.31
C PHE A 257 -3.08 -4.63 11.39
N PRO A 258 -2.57 -5.22 10.29
CA PRO A 258 -2.10 -6.60 10.25
C PRO A 258 -0.92 -6.85 11.20
N PRO A 259 -0.63 -8.12 11.59
CA PRO A 259 0.26 -8.42 12.72
C PRO A 259 1.73 -7.96 12.59
N TYR A 260 2.23 -7.68 11.39
CA TYR A 260 3.57 -7.11 11.20
C TYR A 260 3.63 -5.60 11.51
N ASP A 261 2.51 -4.89 11.35
CA ASP A 261 2.38 -3.48 11.73
C ASP A 261 2.05 -3.34 13.24
N ASN A 262 2.29 -4.39 14.03
CA ASN A 262 2.39 -4.29 15.50
C ASN A 262 3.35 -3.17 15.94
N HIS A 263 4.42 -2.91 15.17
CA HIS A 263 5.33 -1.79 15.44
C HIS A 263 4.67 -0.40 15.26
N MET A 264 3.64 -0.29 14.41
CA MET A 264 2.78 0.90 14.31
C MET A 264 1.78 0.96 15.46
N ILE A 265 1.15 -0.18 15.81
CA ILE A 265 0.25 -0.29 16.97
C ILE A 265 0.98 0.17 18.25
N ASP A 266 2.24 -0.22 18.43
CA ASP A 266 3.01 0.14 19.63
C ASP A 266 3.45 1.62 19.63
N LYS A 267 3.66 2.25 18.47
CA LYS A 267 3.76 3.73 18.40
C LYS A 267 2.44 4.40 18.77
N ILE A 268 1.29 3.85 18.34
CA ILE A 268 -0.05 4.37 18.65
C ILE A 268 -0.35 4.27 20.16
N LYS A 269 -0.05 3.14 20.81
CA LYS A 269 -0.16 2.97 22.27
C LYS A 269 0.59 4.05 23.06
N ASN A 270 1.71 4.53 22.51
CA ASN A 270 2.57 5.54 23.12
C ASN A 270 2.16 7.01 22.80
N MET A 271 1.03 7.25 22.11
CA MET A 271 0.54 8.59 21.79
C MET A 271 -0.06 9.31 23.01
N LYS A 272 0.79 9.94 23.83
CA LYS A 272 0.41 10.65 25.07
C LYS A 272 -0.58 11.82 24.88
N LYS A 273 -0.79 12.30 23.65
CA LYS A 273 -1.69 13.41 23.31
C LYS A 273 -3.03 12.97 22.69
N LEU A 274 -3.20 11.69 22.36
CA LEU A 274 -4.35 11.22 21.58
C LEU A 274 -5.65 11.28 22.38
N GLN A 275 -6.63 12.04 21.89
CA GLN A 275 -7.94 12.22 22.53
C GLN A 275 -9.08 11.56 21.76
N ASN A 276 -8.96 11.42 20.43
CA ASN A 276 -10.03 10.92 19.56
C ASN A 276 -9.47 10.02 18.46
N ILE A 277 -10.16 8.91 18.17
CA ILE A 277 -9.91 8.03 17.01
C ILE A 277 -11.20 7.97 16.19
N GLU A 278 -11.11 8.24 14.89
CA GLU A 278 -12.21 8.04 13.93
C GLU A 278 -11.79 6.93 12.95
N VAL A 279 -12.42 5.74 13.06
CA VAL A 279 -12.20 4.60 12.16
C VAL A 279 -13.24 4.64 11.06
N VAL A 280 -12.77 4.63 9.81
CA VAL A 280 -13.58 4.64 8.58
C VAL A 280 -13.35 3.32 7.86
N ASP A 281 -14.41 2.55 7.69
CA ASP A 281 -14.41 1.23 7.06
C ASP A 281 -15.72 1.07 6.25
N PHE A 282 -15.93 -0.06 5.59
CA PHE A 282 -17.14 -0.35 4.81
C PHE A 282 -17.79 -1.67 5.24
N GLU A 283 -19.05 -1.62 5.71
CA GLU A 283 -19.85 -2.85 5.82
C GLU A 283 -20.33 -3.24 4.41
N ARG A 284 -19.97 -4.45 3.96
CA ARG A 284 -20.40 -4.96 2.65
C ARG A 284 -21.93 -4.99 2.58
N GLN A 285 -22.52 -4.60 1.45
CA GLN A 285 -23.97 -4.61 1.29
C GLN A 285 -24.58 -6.01 1.51
N VAL A 286 -25.74 -6.02 2.15
CA VAL A 286 -26.53 -7.20 2.52
C VAL A 286 -28.01 -6.80 2.54
N ASP A 287 -28.92 -7.77 2.46
CA ASP A 287 -30.37 -7.57 2.50
C ASP A 287 -30.79 -6.54 3.58
N PHE A 288 -31.58 -5.54 3.16
CA PHE A 288 -31.98 -4.39 3.99
C PHE A 288 -32.49 -4.78 5.38
N GLU A 289 -33.25 -5.88 5.49
CA GLU A 289 -33.80 -6.41 6.75
C GLU A 289 -32.74 -6.73 7.81
N ARG A 290 -31.49 -7.00 7.41
CA ARG A 290 -30.37 -7.39 8.29
C ARG A 290 -29.26 -6.33 8.38
N GLN A 291 -29.39 -5.23 7.65
CA GLN A 291 -28.35 -4.21 7.51
C GLN A 291 -28.02 -3.54 8.86
N ASN A 292 -29.04 -3.13 9.62
CA ASN A 292 -28.85 -2.47 10.92
C ASN A 292 -28.16 -3.37 11.96
N ASP A 293 -28.56 -4.64 12.05
CA ASP A 293 -27.96 -5.59 12.99
C ASP A 293 -26.50 -5.88 12.65
N ARG A 294 -26.17 -6.00 11.36
CA ARG A 294 -24.77 -6.16 10.92
C ARG A 294 -23.93 -4.92 11.16
N ILE A 295 -24.44 -3.72 10.87
CA ILE A 295 -23.75 -2.46 11.18
C ILE A 295 -23.44 -2.38 12.68
N GLN A 296 -24.37 -2.79 13.56
CA GLN A 296 -24.10 -2.88 14.99
C GLN A 296 -23.07 -3.95 15.35
N GLN A 297 -23.14 -5.15 14.76
CA GLN A 297 -22.21 -6.25 15.04
C GLN A 297 -20.77 -5.91 14.59
N THR A 298 -20.60 -5.37 13.38
CA THR A 298 -19.29 -4.92 12.88
C THR A 298 -18.77 -3.71 13.64
N THR A 299 -19.64 -2.76 14.03
CA THR A 299 -19.24 -1.64 14.92
C THR A 299 -18.70 -2.16 16.25
N ARG A 300 -19.37 -3.14 16.89
CA ARG A 300 -18.88 -3.79 18.11
C ARG A 300 -17.55 -4.49 17.86
N ARG A 301 -17.47 -5.36 16.84
CA ARG A 301 -16.23 -6.07 16.45
C ARG A 301 -15.03 -5.13 16.29
N ILE A 302 -15.20 -4.01 15.58
CA ILE A 302 -14.13 -3.02 15.37
C ILE A 302 -13.80 -2.27 16.67
N CYS A 303 -14.80 -1.91 17.47
CA CYS A 303 -14.58 -1.32 18.78
C CYS A 303 -13.79 -2.25 19.71
N ASP A 304 -14.15 -3.54 19.77
CA ASP A 304 -13.49 -4.55 20.59
C ASP A 304 -12.05 -4.80 20.07
N GLU A 305 -11.88 -4.95 18.75
CA GLU A 305 -10.57 -5.15 18.10
C GLU A 305 -9.60 -3.97 18.35
N TYR A 306 -10.08 -2.73 18.30
CA TYR A 306 -9.27 -1.55 18.64
C TYR A 306 -9.03 -1.43 20.15
N ASN A 307 -10.04 -1.71 20.99
CA ASN A 307 -9.88 -1.70 22.44
C ASN A 307 -8.81 -2.69 22.90
N ASP A 308 -8.83 -3.92 22.40
CA ASP A 308 -7.91 -4.97 22.81
C ASP A 308 -6.51 -4.77 22.22
N LYS A 309 -6.40 -4.57 20.90
CA LYS A 309 -5.09 -4.43 20.24
C LYS A 309 -4.37 -3.12 20.56
N MET A 310 -5.11 -2.01 20.67
CA MET A 310 -4.54 -0.66 20.79
C MET A 310 -4.79 -0.01 22.16
N LEU A 311 -6.05 0.13 22.57
CA LEU A 311 -6.41 1.06 23.66
C LEU A 311 -6.22 0.46 25.06
N SER A 312 -6.05 -0.86 25.15
CA SER A 312 -5.83 -1.63 26.38
C SER A 312 -4.61 -1.17 27.19
N GLY A 313 -3.53 -0.78 26.51
CA GLY A 313 -2.28 -0.32 27.13
C GLY A 313 -2.11 1.20 27.24
N MET A 314 -3.09 2.01 26.83
CA MET A 314 -2.94 3.47 26.80
C MET A 314 -3.19 4.12 28.16
N SER A 315 -2.31 5.05 28.57
CA SER A 315 -2.44 5.80 29.83
C SER A 315 -3.68 6.71 29.89
N ILE A 316 -4.20 7.11 28.73
CA ILE A 316 -5.47 7.81 28.55
C ILE A 316 -6.18 7.10 27.39
N LYS A 317 -7.41 6.62 27.61
CA LYS A 317 -8.20 6.02 26.52
C LYS A 317 -8.85 7.12 25.68
N PRO A 318 -8.55 7.23 24.36
CA PRO A 318 -9.21 8.18 23.48
C PRO A 318 -10.66 7.78 23.20
N LYS A 319 -11.48 8.75 22.80
CA LYS A 319 -12.84 8.50 22.30
C LYS A 319 -12.76 7.81 20.94
N LEU A 320 -13.25 6.58 20.85
CA LEU A 320 -13.35 5.84 19.59
C LEU A 320 -14.70 6.11 18.92
N LYS A 321 -14.68 6.49 17.65
CA LYS A 321 -15.83 6.56 16.74
C LYS A 321 -15.55 5.61 15.56
N VAL A 322 -16.55 4.84 15.16
CA VAL A 322 -16.54 4.03 13.93
C VAL A 322 -17.51 4.63 12.91
N SER A 323 -17.27 4.45 11.62
CA SER A 323 -18.17 4.84 10.52
C SER A 323 -18.02 3.81 9.39
N LEU A 324 -19.12 3.14 9.03
CA LEU A 324 -19.12 1.96 8.15
C LEU A 324 -19.64 2.22 6.74
N ASN A 325 -19.76 3.50 6.36
CA ASN A 325 -20.25 3.95 5.07
C ASN A 325 -19.16 3.93 3.97
N GLY A 326 -17.91 3.56 4.29
CA GLY A 326 -16.78 3.63 3.37
C GLY A 326 -16.13 5.01 3.30
N PHE A 327 -15.09 5.10 2.47
CA PHE A 327 -14.25 6.30 2.32
C PHE A 327 -14.97 7.44 1.58
N GLU A 328 -15.81 7.13 0.60
CA GLU A 328 -16.49 8.12 -0.24
C GLU A 328 -17.53 8.93 0.54
N ASP A 329 -18.52 8.27 1.15
CA ASP A 329 -19.48 8.90 2.08
C ASP A 329 -18.76 9.70 3.18
N TRP A 330 -17.64 9.16 3.70
CA TRP A 330 -16.87 9.87 4.73
C TRP A 330 -16.27 11.16 4.19
N ILE A 331 -15.62 11.17 3.02
CA ILE A 331 -14.98 12.38 2.49
C ILE A 331 -16.00 13.40 1.98
N ASP A 332 -17.06 12.96 1.31
CA ASP A 332 -18.16 13.83 0.87
C ASP A 332 -18.83 14.49 2.10
N SER A 333 -18.93 13.78 3.23
CA SER A 333 -19.41 14.38 4.50
C SER A 333 -18.46 15.45 5.07
N LYS A 334 -17.14 15.32 4.90
CA LYS A 334 -16.18 16.34 5.38
C LYS A 334 -16.13 17.55 4.45
N VAL A 335 -16.13 17.33 3.13
CA VAL A 335 -16.21 18.40 2.13
C VAL A 335 -17.47 19.24 2.36
N SER A 336 -18.60 18.61 2.64
CA SER A 336 -19.86 19.30 2.96
C SER A 336 -19.82 20.08 4.29
N GLN A 337 -19.02 19.63 5.27
CA GLN A 337 -18.86 20.29 6.58
C GLN A 337 -17.83 21.43 6.59
N ASP A 338 -16.88 21.43 5.66
CA ASP A 338 -15.78 22.40 5.59
C ASP A 338 -15.99 23.49 4.50
N ILE A 339 -17.11 23.45 3.77
CA ILE A 339 -17.50 24.42 2.73
C ILE A 339 -18.77 25.20 3.11
N ALA A 340 -19.52 24.74 4.13
CA ALA A 340 -20.73 25.38 4.66
C ALA A 340 -20.41 26.36 5.81
#